data_AF-A0AA40HAJ9-F1
#
_entry.id   AF-A0AA40HAJ9-F1
#
_cell.length_a   1.000
_cell.length_b   1.000
_cell.length_c   1.000
_cell.angle_alpha   90.00
_cell.angle_beta   90.00
_cell.angle_gamma   90.00
#
_symmetry.space_group_name_H-M   'P 1'
#
loop_
_entity.id
_entity.type
_entity.pdbx_description
1 polymer ?
#
loop_
_entity_poly.entity_id
_entity_poly.type
_entity_poly.pdbx_seq_one_letter_code
_entity_poly.pdbx_strand_id
1 'polypeptide(L)'
;MLSVLGRPQTKFTSACLEAREHCKTLGMENPVCEVANYLFPDCRVISGHLEVSATLVACLGTGPWSGPGGGLLEGASWGTDSGAALTNEVPGVRHRLWLREEVWEEEPVLDRGCDGAVRFCRFLSLPWLTPPPVPLQALQFLQKNSSRFHFRRTKMLPVSGAFHTRLMEPAVEPLAQVLKAIDVKRPLVSVHANVSGSRYMHPAQIQQLLVKQVVSPVKWEQTMHALYERKKGSDFPRTFEVGPGKQLGAILRSCNLQAWKSYSHVDVLEAEEAADEDLQGLQ
;
A
#
# COMPACT_ATOMS: atom_id res chain seq x y z
N MET A 1 3.15 -9.64 -7.19
CA MET A 1 3.38 -10.11 -5.79
C MET A 1 2.69 -11.47 -5.59
N LEU A 2 3.14 -12.28 -4.62
CA LEU A 2 2.62 -13.61 -4.32
C LEU A 2 1.98 -13.66 -2.91
N SER A 3 0.68 -13.90 -2.83
CA SER A 3 0.03 -14.26 -1.57
C SER A 3 0.36 -15.70 -1.23
N VAL A 4 0.85 -15.95 -0.02
CA VAL A 4 1.24 -17.27 0.45
C VAL A 4 0.56 -17.57 1.79
N LEU A 5 -0.17 -18.68 1.81
CA LEU A 5 -0.73 -19.28 3.01
C LEU A 5 0.11 -20.51 3.35
N GLY A 6 0.90 -20.39 4.41
CA GLY A 6 1.77 -21.43 4.95
C GLY A 6 1.03 -22.42 5.87
N ARG A 7 1.77 -23.44 6.27
CA ARG A 7 1.53 -24.23 7.49
C ARG A 7 2.36 -23.65 8.67
N PRO A 8 2.09 -24.04 9.92
CA PRO A 8 2.87 -23.55 11.08
C PRO A 8 4.39 -23.77 10.99
N GLN A 9 4.83 -24.76 10.21
CA GLN A 9 6.27 -25.06 9.99
C GLN A 9 6.93 -24.15 8.94
N THR A 10 6.16 -23.29 8.27
CA THR A 10 6.62 -22.46 7.16
C THR A 10 7.64 -21.42 7.62
N LYS A 11 8.82 -21.42 7.01
CA LYS A 11 9.87 -20.41 7.26
C LYS A 11 9.95 -19.42 6.09
N PHE A 12 9.07 -18.42 6.08
CA PHE A 12 8.95 -17.44 4.98
C PHE A 12 10.28 -16.74 4.64
N THR A 13 11.04 -16.30 5.65
CA THR A 13 12.33 -15.63 5.45
C THR A 13 13.36 -16.55 4.78
N SER A 14 13.42 -17.82 5.18
CA SER A 14 14.30 -18.83 4.57
C SER A 14 13.92 -19.08 3.12
N ALA A 15 12.61 -19.24 2.84
CA ALA A 15 12.12 -19.44 1.49
C ALA A 15 12.46 -18.25 0.58
N CYS A 16 12.31 -17.01 1.07
CA CYS A 16 12.70 -15.81 0.34
C CYS A 16 14.22 -15.75 0.07
N LEU A 17 15.04 -16.12 1.06
CA LEU A 17 16.49 -16.18 0.90
C LEU A 17 16.88 -17.18 -0.19
N GLU A 18 16.36 -18.40 -0.14
CA GLU A 18 16.62 -19.43 -1.14
C GLU A 18 16.15 -19.02 -2.54
N ALA A 19 15.01 -18.32 -2.64
CA ALA A 19 14.54 -17.78 -3.91
C ALA A 19 15.51 -16.75 -4.49
N ARG A 20 16.13 -15.90 -3.65
CA ARG A 20 17.18 -14.97 -4.10
C ARG A 20 18.44 -15.70 -4.54
N GLU A 21 18.90 -16.69 -3.77
CA GLU A 21 20.08 -17.48 -4.15
C GLU A 21 19.87 -18.22 -5.47
N HIS A 22 18.69 -18.80 -5.69
CA HIS A 22 18.33 -19.39 -6.98
C HIS A 22 18.39 -18.35 -8.10
N CYS A 23 17.88 -17.14 -7.87
CA CYS A 23 17.97 -16.08 -8.88
C CYS A 23 19.43 -15.70 -9.20
N LYS A 24 20.31 -15.64 -8.19
CA LYS A 24 21.74 -15.40 -8.41
C LYS A 24 22.39 -16.50 -9.26
N THR A 25 22.01 -17.77 -9.07
CA THR A 25 22.53 -18.88 -9.89
C THR A 25 22.14 -18.77 -11.37
N LEU A 26 21.08 -18.01 -11.67
CA LEU A 26 20.63 -17.72 -13.03
C LEU A 26 21.29 -16.45 -13.61
N GLY A 27 22.29 -15.89 -12.94
CA GLY A 27 23.02 -14.70 -13.39
C GLY A 27 22.30 -13.38 -13.13
N MET A 28 21.25 -13.37 -12.30
CA MET A 28 20.58 -12.11 -11.94
C MET A 28 21.37 -11.36 -10.87
N GLU A 29 21.69 -10.10 -11.17
CA GLU A 29 22.29 -9.17 -10.23
C GLU A 29 21.23 -8.66 -9.24
N ASN A 30 21.60 -8.61 -7.95
CA ASN A 30 20.79 -8.04 -6.86
C ASN A 30 19.30 -8.46 -6.77
N PRO A 31 18.94 -9.77 -6.86
CA PRO A 31 17.54 -10.18 -6.86
C PRO A 31 16.81 -9.79 -5.56
N VAL A 32 15.55 -9.37 -5.70
CA VAL A 32 14.66 -9.06 -4.57
C VAL A 32 13.64 -10.17 -4.42
N CYS A 33 13.54 -10.67 -3.20
CA CYS A 33 12.43 -11.51 -2.74
C CYS A 33 12.35 -11.33 -1.23
N GLU A 34 11.25 -10.74 -0.76
CA GLU A 34 11.03 -10.44 0.65
C GLU A 34 9.54 -10.37 0.99
N VAL A 35 9.25 -10.48 2.28
CA VAL A 35 7.87 -10.34 2.78
C VAL A 35 7.51 -8.86 2.73
N ALA A 36 6.44 -8.55 2.00
CA ALA A 36 5.90 -7.19 1.86
C ALA A 36 4.69 -6.94 2.78
N ASN A 37 3.90 -7.97 3.10
CA ASN A 37 2.76 -7.82 4.01
C ASN A 37 2.67 -8.99 4.99
N TYR A 38 2.49 -8.67 6.26
CA TYR A 38 2.20 -9.61 7.35
C TYR A 38 0.70 -9.58 7.64
N LEU A 39 -0.08 -10.52 7.09
CA LEU A 39 -1.55 -10.48 7.14
C LEU A 39 -2.13 -11.17 8.39
N PHE A 40 -1.76 -12.41 8.65
CA PHE A 40 -2.15 -13.16 9.86
C PHE A 40 -1.14 -14.31 10.02
N PRO A 41 -1.07 -15.04 11.15
CA PRO A 41 0.10 -15.87 11.51
C PRO A 41 0.68 -16.73 10.37
N ASP A 42 -0.19 -17.42 9.63
CA ASP A 42 0.21 -18.31 8.54
C ASP A 42 0.15 -17.67 7.14
N CYS A 43 -0.17 -16.39 7.01
CA CYS A 43 -0.35 -15.73 5.72
C CYS A 43 0.49 -14.47 5.56
N ARG A 44 1.21 -14.43 4.44
CA ARG A 44 2.10 -13.33 4.05
C ARG A 44 1.87 -13.00 2.58
N VAL A 45 2.16 -11.76 2.20
CA VAL A 45 2.41 -11.41 0.80
C VAL A 45 3.90 -11.29 0.61
N ILE A 46 4.44 -12.07 -0.31
CA ILE A 46 5.83 -12.02 -0.73
C ILE A 46 5.90 -11.18 -2.00
N SER A 47 6.83 -10.26 -2.02
CA SER A 47 7.12 -9.45 -3.18
C SER A 47 8.52 -9.80 -3.68
N GLY A 48 8.67 -9.88 -4.99
CA GLY A 48 9.94 -10.25 -5.59
C GLY A 48 9.94 -9.86 -7.05
N HIS A 49 11.06 -9.29 -7.48
CA HIS A 49 11.25 -8.80 -8.83
C HIS A 49 12.76 -8.59 -9.10
N LEU A 50 13.13 -8.48 -10.37
CA LEU A 50 14.43 -7.98 -10.78
C LEU A 50 14.57 -6.48 -10.48
N GLU A 51 15.76 -6.06 -10.09
CA GLU A 51 16.10 -4.66 -10.13
C GLU A 51 16.31 -4.27 -11.61
N VAL A 52 15.23 -4.00 -12.36
CA VAL A 52 15.37 -3.32 -13.66
C VAL A 52 15.44 -1.83 -13.36
N SER A 53 16.63 -1.30 -13.58
CA SER A 53 17.02 0.10 -13.49
C SER A 53 15.85 1.09 -13.66
N ALA A 54 15.58 1.85 -12.59
CA ALA A 54 15.04 3.21 -12.52
C ALA A 54 13.84 3.64 -13.43
N THR A 55 13.18 2.73 -14.14
CA THR A 55 12.16 3.13 -15.13
C THR A 55 10.85 3.55 -14.45
N LEU A 56 10.61 3.13 -13.21
CA LEU A 56 9.43 3.57 -12.45
C LEU A 56 9.50 5.06 -12.02
N VAL A 57 10.71 5.64 -11.92
CA VAL A 57 10.88 7.07 -11.59
C VAL A 57 10.62 7.96 -12.81
N ALA A 58 10.94 7.48 -14.02
CA ALA A 58 10.76 8.25 -15.25
C ALA A 58 9.30 8.66 -15.50
N CYS A 59 8.33 7.85 -15.04
CA CYS A 59 6.90 8.16 -15.16
C CYS A 59 6.38 9.14 -14.10
N LEU A 60 7.13 9.41 -13.04
CA LEU A 60 6.80 10.42 -12.04
C LEU A 60 7.53 11.76 -12.29
N GLY A 61 8.53 11.78 -13.17
CA GLY A 61 9.48 12.89 -13.31
C GLY A 61 9.63 13.53 -14.69
N THR A 62 8.91 13.11 -15.74
CA THR A 62 8.95 13.77 -17.05
C THR A 62 7.55 14.09 -17.56
N GLY A 63 7.38 15.34 -18.05
CA GLY A 63 6.10 15.99 -18.34
C GLY A 63 5.36 15.52 -19.60
N PRO A 64 4.70 16.44 -20.32
CA PRO A 64 3.28 16.38 -20.63
C PRO A 64 2.91 15.39 -21.74
N TRP A 65 1.64 14.99 -21.65
CA TRP A 65 0.85 14.21 -22.58
C TRP A 65 0.98 14.70 -24.04
N SER A 66 1.26 13.76 -24.96
CA SER A 66 0.91 13.88 -26.37
C SER A 66 0.32 12.54 -26.83
N GLY A 67 -1.01 12.51 -27.03
CA GLY A 67 -1.73 11.38 -27.58
C GLY A 67 -1.37 11.08 -29.04
N PRO A 68 -1.95 10.03 -29.65
CA PRO A 68 -1.56 9.57 -30.97
C PRO A 68 -2.07 10.53 -32.05
N GLY A 69 -1.16 11.31 -32.63
CA GLY A 69 -1.43 12.13 -33.80
C GLY A 69 -0.30 13.10 -34.12
N GLY A 70 0.60 12.69 -35.04
CA GLY A 70 1.41 13.62 -35.84
C GLY A 70 2.92 13.60 -35.61
N GLY A 71 3.64 13.06 -36.60
CA GLY A 71 4.82 13.72 -37.17
C GLY A 71 6.20 13.50 -36.53
N LEU A 72 7.09 12.91 -37.34
CA LEU A 72 8.56 12.87 -37.26
C LEU A 72 9.24 14.00 -36.47
N LEU A 73 10.34 13.68 -35.78
CA LEU A 73 11.70 13.96 -36.28
C LEU A 73 12.78 13.25 -35.44
N GLU A 74 13.88 12.93 -36.12
CA GLU A 74 15.04 12.13 -35.72
C GLU A 74 15.95 12.79 -34.67
N GLY A 75 16.71 11.95 -33.94
CA GLY A 75 18.15 12.18 -33.74
C GLY A 75 18.65 12.65 -32.37
N ALA A 76 19.84 12.13 -32.03
CA ALA A 76 20.78 12.48 -30.95
C ALA A 76 20.46 11.94 -29.54
N SER A 77 21.12 10.86 -29.12
CA SER A 77 22.50 10.78 -28.60
C SER A 77 22.57 11.03 -27.09
N TRP A 78 22.95 9.98 -26.37
CA TRP A 78 23.35 10.03 -24.97
C TRP A 78 24.61 10.88 -24.84
N GLY A 79 24.56 11.89 -23.97
CA GLY A 79 25.70 12.76 -23.65
C GLY A 79 25.72 13.07 -22.16
N THR A 80 26.78 12.61 -21.51
CA THR A 80 27.22 12.99 -20.17
C THR A 80 27.55 14.48 -20.12
N ASP A 81 26.93 15.27 -19.23
CA ASP A 81 27.64 16.28 -18.44
C ASP A 81 26.73 16.96 -17.39
N SER A 82 27.25 17.00 -16.16
CA SER A 82 27.34 18.18 -15.28
C SER A 82 26.18 19.20 -15.25
N GLY A 83 25.48 19.23 -14.11
CA GLY A 83 24.99 20.46 -13.48
C GLY A 83 23.97 21.31 -14.25
N ALA A 84 22.68 21.04 -14.06
CA ALA A 84 21.64 22.04 -14.31
C ALA A 84 20.65 22.05 -13.14
N ALA A 85 20.67 23.16 -12.40
CA ALA A 85 19.67 23.52 -11.42
C ALA A 85 18.27 23.50 -12.06
N LEU A 86 17.34 22.74 -11.48
CA LEU A 86 15.92 22.90 -11.74
C LEU A 86 15.33 23.85 -10.69
N THR A 87 15.73 25.11 -10.74
CA THR A 87 14.89 26.20 -10.23
C THR A 87 13.82 26.46 -11.28
N ASN A 88 12.64 25.87 -11.09
CA ASN A 88 11.42 26.38 -11.68
C ASN A 88 10.38 26.44 -10.56
N GLU A 89 10.44 27.53 -9.80
CA GLU A 89 9.27 28.03 -9.12
C GLU A 89 8.22 28.36 -10.19
N VAL A 90 7.09 27.65 -10.17
CA VAL A 90 5.88 28.08 -10.86
C VAL A 90 5.00 28.74 -9.81
N PRO A 91 4.86 30.08 -9.79
CA PRO A 91 4.00 30.75 -8.84
C PRO A 91 2.55 30.36 -9.14
N GLY A 92 1.85 29.74 -8.20
CA GLY A 92 0.40 29.51 -8.27
C GLY A 92 -0.08 28.08 -8.48
N VAL A 93 0.81 27.08 -8.57
CA VAL A 93 0.38 25.66 -8.59
C VAL A 93 0.23 25.15 -7.16
N ARG A 94 -0.99 25.23 -6.62
CA ARG A 94 -1.35 24.42 -5.44
C ARG A 94 -1.41 22.96 -5.88
N HIS A 95 -0.41 22.16 -5.52
CA HIS A 95 -0.48 20.71 -5.60
C HIS A 95 -1.53 20.21 -4.60
N ARG A 96 -2.79 20.16 -5.04
CA ARG A 96 -3.89 19.54 -4.29
C ARG A 96 -3.77 18.03 -4.49
N LEU A 97 -3.14 17.34 -3.54
CA LEU A 97 -3.33 15.90 -3.40
C LEU A 97 -4.83 15.73 -3.11
N TRP A 98 -5.56 15.07 -4.02
CA TRP A 98 -6.99 14.76 -3.86
C TRP A 98 -7.18 13.78 -2.68
N LEU A 99 -7.14 14.29 -1.46
CA LEU A 99 -8.12 13.93 -0.45
C LEU A 99 -9.33 14.79 -0.83
N ARG A 100 -10.40 14.19 -1.35
CA ARG A 100 -11.63 14.93 -1.68
C ARG A 100 -12.08 15.63 -0.40
N GLU A 101 -11.88 16.94 -0.33
CA GLU A 101 -12.54 17.85 0.62
C GLU A 101 -14.02 17.81 0.23
N GLU A 102 -14.78 16.91 0.85
CA GLU A 102 -16.12 17.30 1.22
C GLU A 102 -15.97 18.21 2.42
N VAL A 103 -16.40 19.44 2.22
CA VAL A 103 -16.62 20.44 3.25
C VAL A 103 -17.52 19.78 4.30
N TRP A 104 -16.95 19.39 5.43
CA TRP A 104 -17.74 19.18 6.64
C TRP A 104 -17.96 20.57 7.21
N GLU A 105 -19.08 21.20 6.84
CA GLU A 105 -19.60 22.33 7.59
C GLU A 105 -19.66 21.95 9.08
N GLU A 106 -19.33 22.90 9.94
CA GLU A 106 -19.32 22.74 11.38
C GLU A 106 -20.73 22.40 11.91
N GLU A 107 -21.10 21.13 11.90
CA GLU A 107 -22.24 20.61 12.64
C GLU A 107 -21.73 20.03 13.98
N PRO A 108 -22.05 20.65 15.14
CA PRO A 108 -21.61 20.19 16.44
C PRO A 108 -22.48 19.01 16.90
N VAL A 109 -22.36 17.85 16.24
CA VAL A 109 -23.17 16.65 16.58
C VAL A 109 -22.34 15.38 16.82
N LEU A 110 -21.03 15.38 16.57
CA LEU A 110 -20.19 14.17 16.65
C LEU A 110 -19.35 13.99 17.93
N ASP A 111 -19.71 14.67 19.04
CA ASP A 111 -18.95 14.57 20.30
C ASP A 111 -19.49 13.53 21.31
N ARG A 112 -20.51 12.74 20.96
CA ARG A 112 -21.07 11.72 21.87
C ARG A 112 -21.36 10.39 21.17
N GLY A 113 -20.35 9.51 21.09
CA GLY A 113 -20.60 8.09 20.77
C GLY A 113 -19.52 7.28 20.05
N CYS A 114 -18.38 7.89 19.67
CA CYS A 114 -17.33 7.20 18.91
C CYS A 114 -16.12 6.75 19.75
N ASP A 115 -16.21 6.77 21.08
CA ASP A 115 -15.18 6.20 21.94
C ASP A 115 -15.07 4.69 21.69
N GLY A 116 -14.01 4.31 20.98
CA GLY A 116 -13.60 2.93 20.75
C GLY A 116 -13.85 2.37 19.36
N ALA A 117 -14.45 3.07 18.39
CA ALA A 117 -14.65 2.49 17.05
C ALA A 117 -13.32 2.33 16.28
N VAL A 118 -13.11 1.17 15.64
CA VAL A 118 -11.96 0.92 14.76
C VAL A 118 -12.41 1.04 13.31
N ARG A 119 -11.80 1.96 12.55
CA ARG A 119 -12.04 2.12 11.12
C ARG A 119 -10.82 1.68 10.33
N PHE A 120 -11.03 0.79 9.37
CA PHE A 120 -10.02 0.48 8.37
C PHE A 120 -10.22 1.39 7.16
N CYS A 121 -9.20 2.17 6.84
CA CYS A 121 -9.15 2.94 5.60
C CYS A 121 -8.17 2.26 4.65
N ARG A 122 -8.67 1.80 3.51
CA ARG A 122 -7.83 1.26 2.45
C ARG A 122 -7.23 2.43 1.69
N PHE A 123 -5.92 2.60 1.75
CA PHE A 123 -5.24 3.51 0.83
C PHE A 123 -5.38 2.90 -0.58
N LEU A 124 -6.13 3.60 -1.44
CA LEU A 124 -6.34 3.21 -2.83
C LEU A 124 -4.98 3.28 -3.54
N SER A 125 -4.52 2.14 -4.04
CA SER A 125 -3.46 2.10 -5.04
C SER A 125 -3.96 2.88 -6.26
N LEU A 126 -3.27 3.97 -6.63
CA LEU A 126 -3.59 4.71 -7.85
C LEU A 126 -3.53 3.75 -9.05
N PRO A 127 -4.60 3.64 -9.86
CA PRO A 127 -4.72 2.60 -10.87
C PRO A 127 -4.06 3.03 -12.19
N TRP A 128 -2.75 3.28 -12.22
CA TRP A 128 -2.09 3.66 -13.47
C TRP A 128 -0.72 3.01 -13.64
N LEU A 129 -0.45 2.60 -14.89
CA LEU A 129 0.63 1.76 -15.42
C LEU A 129 0.44 0.24 -15.25
N THR A 130 0.19 -0.43 -16.38
CA THR A 130 0.56 -1.83 -16.60
C THR A 130 2.05 -1.87 -16.99
N PRO A 131 2.97 -2.24 -16.10
CA PRO A 131 4.37 -2.34 -16.44
C PRO A 131 4.59 -3.55 -17.37
N PRO A 132 5.69 -3.56 -18.16
CA PRO A 132 6.06 -4.69 -18.99
C PRO A 132 6.17 -5.98 -18.17
N PRO A 133 6.04 -7.17 -18.80
CA PRO A 133 6.16 -8.46 -18.12
C PRO A 133 7.48 -8.55 -17.39
N VAL A 134 7.36 -8.34 -16.09
CA VAL A 134 8.44 -8.20 -15.14
C VAL A 134 8.94 -9.60 -14.76
N PRO A 135 10.24 -9.94 -14.80
CA PRO A 135 10.63 -11.34 -14.61
C PRO A 135 10.40 -11.78 -13.15
N LEU A 136 9.38 -12.63 -12.97
CA LEU A 136 8.89 -13.11 -11.66
C LEU A 136 9.68 -14.33 -11.16
N GLN A 137 10.95 -14.47 -11.51
CA GLN A 137 11.70 -15.72 -11.35
C GLN A 137 11.75 -16.21 -9.89
N ALA A 138 11.95 -15.29 -8.93
CA ALA A 138 11.92 -15.61 -7.50
C ALA A 138 10.53 -16.10 -7.04
N LEU A 139 9.45 -15.43 -7.47
CA LEU A 139 8.08 -15.81 -7.10
C LEU A 139 7.67 -17.14 -7.75
N GLN A 140 8.08 -17.37 -9.00
CA GLN A 140 7.86 -18.63 -9.70
C GLN A 140 8.62 -19.77 -9.02
N PHE A 141 9.86 -19.55 -8.58
CA PHE A 141 10.62 -20.52 -7.80
C PHE A 141 9.89 -20.89 -6.51
N LEU A 142 9.38 -19.91 -5.77
CA LEU A 142 8.58 -20.14 -4.56
C LEU A 142 7.32 -20.96 -4.86
N GLN A 143 6.60 -20.64 -5.94
CA GLN A 143 5.41 -21.39 -6.33
C GLN A 143 5.74 -22.84 -6.70
N LYS A 144 6.77 -23.07 -7.53
CA LYS A 144 7.21 -24.41 -7.93
C LYS A 144 7.64 -25.27 -6.73
N ASN A 145 8.24 -24.64 -5.71
CA ASN A 145 8.73 -25.31 -4.50
C ASN A 145 7.76 -25.23 -3.31
N SER A 146 6.47 -24.94 -3.55
CA SER A 146 5.47 -24.71 -2.49
C SER A 146 5.42 -25.83 -1.44
N SER A 147 5.44 -27.10 -1.87
CA SER A 147 5.40 -28.25 -0.96
C SER A 147 6.62 -28.29 -0.04
N ARG A 148 7.82 -28.06 -0.60
CA ARG A 148 9.10 -28.05 0.12
C ARG A 148 9.14 -26.96 1.19
N PHE A 149 8.53 -25.81 0.91
CA PHE A 149 8.44 -24.69 1.85
C PHE A 149 7.22 -24.75 2.78
N HIS A 150 6.46 -25.86 2.76
CA HIS A 150 5.23 -26.03 3.52
C HIS A 150 4.13 -25.00 3.22
N PHE A 151 4.13 -24.42 2.02
CA PHE A 151 3.06 -23.56 1.55
C PHE A 151 1.83 -24.41 1.25
N ARG A 152 0.71 -24.09 1.92
CA ARG A 152 -0.59 -24.72 1.69
C ARG A 152 -1.25 -24.19 0.43
N ARG A 153 -1.12 -22.89 0.17
CA ARG A 153 -1.67 -22.23 -1.01
C ARG A 153 -0.82 -21.04 -1.40
N THR A 154 -0.62 -20.86 -2.70
CA THR A 154 0.02 -19.67 -3.26
C THR A 154 -0.90 -19.07 -4.33
N LYS A 155 -0.98 -17.74 -4.42
CA LYS A 155 -1.79 -17.03 -5.42
C LYS A 155 -1.05 -15.79 -5.89
N MET A 156 -0.86 -15.66 -7.21
CA MET A 156 -0.32 -14.43 -7.79
C MET A 156 -1.34 -13.30 -7.65
N LEU A 157 -0.89 -12.13 -7.22
CA LEU A 157 -1.70 -10.92 -7.10
C LEU A 157 -1.53 -10.07 -8.37
N PRO A 158 -2.62 -9.59 -8.97
CA PRO A 158 -2.59 -8.75 -10.17
C PRO A 158 -2.20 -7.31 -9.79
N VAL A 159 -0.91 -7.11 -9.54
CA VAL A 159 -0.35 -5.81 -9.17
C VAL A 159 0.84 -5.48 -10.07
N SER A 160 0.97 -4.20 -10.40
CA SER A 160 2.01 -3.68 -11.28
C SER A 160 3.41 -3.75 -10.64
N GLY A 161 3.52 -3.47 -9.35
CA GLY A 161 4.80 -3.29 -8.68
C GLY A 161 5.10 -4.29 -7.57
N ALA A 162 6.37 -4.30 -7.18
CA ALA A 162 6.87 -4.95 -5.98
C ALA A 162 6.78 -4.00 -4.76
N PHE A 163 5.57 -3.54 -4.43
CA PHE A 163 5.34 -2.58 -3.35
C PHE A 163 5.86 -3.06 -1.99
N HIS A 164 6.18 -2.12 -1.10
CA HIS A 164 6.65 -2.38 0.25
C HIS A 164 7.96 -3.19 0.30
N THR A 165 8.82 -2.97 -0.71
CA THR A 165 10.16 -3.55 -0.80
C THR A 165 11.20 -2.51 -1.16
N ARG A 166 12.48 -2.87 -1.03
CA ARG A 166 13.60 -2.02 -1.48
C ARG A 166 13.56 -1.62 -2.96
N LEU A 167 12.76 -2.29 -3.79
CA LEU A 167 12.59 -1.90 -5.20
C LEU A 167 11.87 -0.56 -5.36
N MET A 168 11.20 -0.09 -4.32
CA MET A 168 10.55 1.20 -4.30
C MET A 168 11.47 2.32 -3.80
N GLU A 169 12.75 2.05 -3.49
CA GLU A 169 13.73 3.05 -3.02
C GLU A 169 13.78 4.29 -3.92
N PRO A 170 13.74 4.18 -5.27
CA PRO A 170 13.78 5.36 -6.13
C PRO A 170 12.58 6.31 -5.96
N ALA A 171 11.47 5.85 -5.36
CA ALA A 171 10.29 6.67 -5.06
C ALA A 171 10.35 7.36 -3.69
N VAL A 172 11.35 7.04 -2.85
CA VAL A 172 11.48 7.57 -1.47
C VAL A 172 11.72 9.08 -1.47
N GLU A 173 12.73 9.54 -2.22
CA GLU A 173 13.09 10.97 -2.24
C GLU A 173 12.01 11.84 -2.90
N PRO A 174 11.41 11.48 -4.07
CA PRO A 174 10.28 12.22 -4.62
C PRO A 174 9.11 12.36 -3.65
N LEU A 175 8.75 11.27 -2.94
CA LEU A 175 7.68 11.32 -1.95
C LEU A 175 8.05 12.20 -0.75
N ALA A 176 9.30 12.13 -0.28
CA ALA A 176 9.77 12.97 0.83
C ALA A 176 9.68 14.46 0.48
N GLN A 177 10.00 14.85 -0.76
CA GLN A 177 9.88 16.23 -1.22
C GLN A 177 8.43 16.70 -1.25
N VAL A 178 7.50 15.89 -1.77
CA VAL A 178 6.06 16.21 -1.76
C VAL A 178 5.55 16.36 -0.32
N LEU A 179 5.94 15.45 0.58
CA LEU A 179 5.51 15.49 1.98
C LEU A 179 6.04 16.70 2.76
N LYS A 180 7.21 17.26 2.40
CA LYS A 180 7.73 18.50 2.99
C LYS A 180 6.86 19.71 2.69
N ALA A 181 6.13 19.71 1.57
CA ALA A 181 5.24 20.79 1.18
C ALA A 181 3.85 20.70 1.85
N ILE A 182 3.56 19.62 2.59
CA ILE A 182 2.26 19.38 3.22
C ILE A 182 2.34 19.74 4.71
N ASP A 183 1.44 20.61 5.18
CA ASP A 183 1.23 20.86 6.61
C ASP A 183 0.53 19.67 7.26
N VAL A 184 1.31 18.75 7.83
CA VAL A 184 0.78 17.57 8.50
C VAL A 184 0.39 17.94 9.93
N LYS A 185 -0.88 17.71 10.28
CA LYS A 185 -1.42 17.92 11.62
C LYS A 185 -1.53 16.62 12.40
N ARG A 186 -1.66 16.74 13.72
CA ARG A 186 -1.93 15.58 14.59
C ARG A 186 -3.33 15.02 14.25
N PRO A 187 -3.45 13.70 14.01
CA PRO A 187 -4.75 13.08 13.77
C PRO A 187 -5.70 13.28 14.96
N LEU A 188 -6.96 13.61 14.69
CA LEU A 188 -8.02 13.71 15.71
C LEU A 188 -8.36 12.33 16.30
N VAL A 189 -8.26 11.29 15.47
CA VAL A 189 -8.46 9.90 15.85
C VAL A 189 -7.13 9.16 15.90
N SER A 190 -7.05 8.12 16.73
CA SER A 190 -5.87 7.27 16.79
C SER A 190 -5.64 6.55 15.45
N VAL A 191 -4.53 6.87 14.78
CA VAL A 191 -4.13 6.22 13.52
C VAL A 191 -2.86 5.40 13.76
N HIS A 192 -2.86 4.16 13.30
CA HIS A 192 -1.70 3.26 13.40
C HIS A 192 -0.90 3.24 12.10
N ALA A 193 0.42 3.29 12.23
CA ALA A 193 1.32 3.21 11.10
C ALA A 193 1.52 1.76 10.65
N ASN A 194 1.41 1.50 9.35
CA ASN A 194 1.63 0.16 8.79
C ASN A 194 3.08 -0.33 8.96
N VAL A 195 4.07 0.58 9.06
CA VAL A 195 5.50 0.24 9.26
C VAL A 195 5.79 -0.32 10.65
N SER A 196 5.23 0.30 11.70
CA SER A 196 5.53 -0.05 13.09
C SER A 196 4.42 -0.89 13.74
N GLY A 197 3.18 -0.77 13.26
CA GLY A 197 1.96 -1.25 13.92
C GLY A 197 1.51 -0.38 15.09
N SER A 198 2.25 0.69 15.39
CA SER A 198 2.02 1.58 16.53
C SER A 198 1.28 2.85 16.13
N ARG A 199 0.67 3.52 17.10
CA ARG A 199 0.00 4.81 16.93
C ARG A 199 0.96 5.91 16.51
N TYR A 200 0.51 6.81 15.66
CA TYR A 200 1.18 8.09 15.43
C TYR A 200 1.10 8.97 16.68
N MET A 201 2.23 9.56 17.08
CA MET A 201 2.30 10.43 18.26
C MET A 201 2.46 11.90 17.86
N HIS A 202 3.37 12.20 16.92
CA HIS A 202 3.73 13.56 16.53
C HIS A 202 3.76 13.73 15.00
N PRO A 203 3.38 14.90 14.46
CA PRO A 203 3.35 15.13 13.01
C PRO A 203 4.65 14.87 12.27
N ALA A 204 5.80 15.25 12.84
CA ALA A 204 7.11 14.97 12.26
C ALA A 204 7.35 13.46 12.07
N GLN A 205 6.88 12.65 13.01
CA GLN A 205 6.95 11.19 12.93
C GLN A 205 6.06 10.64 11.81
N ILE A 206 4.91 11.26 11.55
CA ILE A 206 3.97 10.85 10.49
C ILE A 206 4.66 10.98 9.13
N GLN A 207 5.28 12.12 8.82
CA GLN A 207 6.00 12.32 7.56
C GLN A 207 7.09 11.28 7.36
N GLN A 208 7.93 11.06 8.39
CA GLN A 208 9.01 10.06 8.34
C GLN A 208 8.48 8.64 8.08
N LEU A 209 7.38 8.26 8.74
CA LEU A 209 6.79 6.94 8.60
C LEU A 209 6.06 6.77 7.26
N LEU A 210 5.46 7.83 6.70
CA LEU A 210 4.85 7.80 5.37
C LEU A 210 5.89 7.59 4.27
N VAL A 211 7.03 8.28 4.34
CA VAL A 211 8.16 8.05 3.42
C VAL A 211 8.65 6.60 3.55
N LYS A 212 8.87 6.15 4.78
CA LYS A 212 9.35 4.79 5.06
C LYS A 212 8.36 3.69 4.64
N GLN A 213 7.07 3.98 4.59
CA GLN A 213 6.00 3.03 4.23
C GLN A 213 6.16 2.44 2.81
N VAL A 214 6.76 3.21 1.90
CA VAL A 214 6.93 2.82 0.50
C VAL A 214 7.85 1.60 0.35
N VAL A 215 8.87 1.52 1.20
CA VAL A 215 9.92 0.47 1.17
C VAL A 215 9.82 -0.52 2.34
N SER A 216 8.88 -0.29 3.27
CA SER A 216 8.72 -1.12 4.46
C SER A 216 7.50 -2.03 4.37
N PRO A 217 7.58 -3.26 4.89
CA PRO A 217 6.45 -4.17 4.88
C PRO A 217 5.28 -3.68 5.74
N VAL A 218 4.07 -3.99 5.30
CA VAL A 218 2.83 -3.73 6.03
C VAL A 218 2.69 -4.73 7.18
N LYS A 219 2.73 -4.25 8.42
CA LYS A 219 2.59 -5.04 9.65
C LYS A 219 1.15 -5.14 10.12
N TRP A 220 0.27 -5.66 9.27
CA TRP A 220 -1.17 -5.71 9.56
C TRP A 220 -1.48 -6.60 10.77
N GLU A 221 -0.94 -7.82 10.82
CA GLU A 221 -1.12 -8.76 11.96
C GLU A 221 -0.73 -8.10 13.29
N GLN A 222 0.43 -7.46 13.33
CA GLN A 222 0.93 -6.76 14.53
C GLN A 222 0.05 -5.58 14.90
N THR A 223 -0.46 -4.85 13.89
CA THR A 223 -1.41 -3.75 14.11
C THR A 223 -2.71 -4.27 14.72
N MET A 224 -3.23 -5.40 14.25
CA MET A 224 -4.44 -6.02 14.80
C MET A 224 -4.22 -6.50 16.23
N HIS A 225 -3.05 -7.08 16.53
CA HIS A 225 -2.72 -7.44 17.92
C HIS A 225 -2.70 -6.20 18.82
N ALA A 226 -2.06 -5.11 18.39
CA ALA A 226 -2.02 -3.87 19.17
C ALA A 226 -3.41 -3.21 19.35
N LEU A 227 -4.25 -3.22 18.30
CA LEU A 227 -5.60 -2.65 18.36
C LEU A 227 -6.55 -3.48 19.22
N TYR A 228 -6.41 -4.80 19.17
CA TYR A 228 -7.34 -5.71 19.83
C TYR A 228 -6.81 -6.30 21.13
N GLU A 229 -5.65 -5.87 21.62
CA GLU A 229 -5.16 -6.21 22.95
C GLU A 229 -6.08 -5.61 24.03
N ARG A 230 -6.48 -6.42 25.01
CA ARG A 230 -7.41 -6.02 26.08
C ARG A 230 -7.36 -6.98 27.26
N LYS A 231 -7.92 -6.53 28.38
CA LYS A 231 -8.18 -7.38 29.55
C LYS A 231 -9.27 -8.41 29.23
N LYS A 232 -9.13 -9.60 29.81
CA LYS A 232 -10.13 -10.67 29.69
C LYS A 232 -11.48 -10.17 30.21
N GLY A 233 -12.54 -10.35 29.43
CA GLY A 233 -13.89 -9.92 29.77
C GLY A 233 -14.28 -8.52 29.26
N SER A 234 -13.35 -7.76 28.68
CA SER A 234 -13.70 -6.51 27.99
C SER A 234 -14.27 -6.78 26.60
N ASP A 235 -15.37 -6.12 26.27
CA ASP A 235 -16.05 -6.26 24.99
C ASP A 235 -15.20 -5.80 23.80
N PHE A 236 -15.56 -6.29 22.61
CA PHE A 236 -14.93 -5.85 21.39
C PHE A 236 -15.48 -4.54 20.84
N PRO A 237 -14.59 -3.61 20.42
CA PRO A 237 -15.04 -2.39 19.79
C PRO A 237 -15.74 -2.73 18.48
N ARG A 238 -16.70 -1.89 18.11
CA ARG A 238 -17.27 -1.94 16.76
C ARG A 238 -16.16 -1.66 15.74
N THR A 239 -16.06 -2.52 14.74
CA THR A 239 -15.04 -2.43 13.70
C THR A 239 -15.72 -2.22 12.35
N PHE A 240 -15.24 -1.25 11.58
CA PHE A 240 -15.79 -0.90 10.29
C PHE A 240 -14.70 -0.98 9.21
N GLU A 241 -14.90 -1.82 8.18
CA GLU A 241 -14.16 -1.69 6.91
C GLU A 241 -14.95 -0.75 6.01
N VAL A 242 -14.33 0.37 5.65
CA VAL A 242 -14.90 1.35 4.75
C VAL A 242 -14.13 1.27 3.44
N GLY A 243 -14.83 0.97 2.35
CA GLY A 243 -14.23 0.81 1.04
C GLY A 243 -14.87 -0.32 0.22
N PRO A 244 -14.46 -0.49 -1.05
CA PRO A 244 -15.01 -1.52 -1.90
C PRO A 244 -14.58 -2.92 -1.46
N GLY A 245 -15.57 -3.80 -1.32
CA GLY A 245 -15.39 -5.21 -0.95
C GLY A 245 -15.04 -5.45 0.52
N LYS A 246 -14.84 -6.72 0.89
CA LYS A 246 -14.77 -7.19 2.30
C LYS A 246 -13.44 -7.88 2.63
N GLN A 247 -12.35 -7.40 2.02
CA GLN A 247 -11.06 -8.09 2.06
C GLN A 247 -10.41 -7.99 3.44
N LEU A 248 -10.46 -6.81 4.09
CA LEU A 248 -9.88 -6.64 5.41
C LEU A 248 -10.69 -7.37 6.48
N GLY A 249 -12.02 -7.43 6.34
CA GLY A 249 -12.89 -8.25 7.19
C GLY A 249 -12.54 -9.74 7.11
N ALA A 250 -12.28 -10.27 5.91
CA ALA A 250 -11.86 -11.66 5.74
C ALA A 250 -10.49 -11.94 6.39
N ILE A 251 -9.54 -11.00 6.26
CA ILE A 251 -8.22 -11.09 6.91
C ILE A 251 -8.35 -10.97 8.43
N LEU A 252 -9.17 -10.05 8.93
CA LEU A 252 -9.44 -9.86 10.36
C LEU A 252 -10.01 -11.14 10.98
N ARG A 253 -10.94 -11.83 10.28
CA ARG A 253 -11.47 -13.11 10.75
C ARG A 253 -10.37 -14.15 11.02
N SER A 254 -9.35 -14.19 10.17
CA SER A 254 -8.19 -15.09 10.33
C SER A 254 -7.18 -14.62 11.38
N CYS A 255 -7.17 -13.33 11.72
CA CYS A 255 -6.27 -12.77 12.72
C CYS A 255 -6.88 -12.78 14.14
N ASN A 256 -8.15 -12.39 14.26
CA ASN A 256 -8.87 -12.27 15.53
C ASN A 256 -10.38 -12.50 15.31
N LEU A 257 -10.84 -13.71 15.60
CA LEU A 257 -12.24 -14.09 15.42
C LEU A 257 -13.21 -13.32 16.32
N GLN A 258 -12.79 -12.91 17.52
CA GLN A 258 -13.67 -12.18 18.44
C GLN A 258 -13.88 -10.74 17.98
N ALA A 259 -12.83 -10.06 17.51
CA ALA A 259 -12.95 -8.75 16.87
C ALA A 259 -13.82 -8.78 15.62
N TRP A 260 -13.69 -9.84 14.84
CA TRP A 260 -14.51 -10.03 13.65
C TRP A 260 -16.01 -10.19 13.96
N LYS A 261 -16.41 -10.60 15.16
CA LYS A 261 -17.84 -10.68 15.51
C LYS A 261 -18.51 -9.30 15.62
N SER A 262 -17.74 -8.26 15.96
CA SER A 262 -18.20 -6.87 16.02
C SER A 262 -17.82 -6.07 14.76
N TYR A 263 -17.50 -6.77 13.67
CA TYR A 263 -17.15 -6.18 12.38
C TYR A 263 -18.38 -5.89 11.53
N SER A 264 -18.36 -4.78 10.81
CA SER A 264 -19.33 -4.41 9.79
C SER A 264 -18.60 -3.82 8.58
N HIS A 265 -19.11 -4.10 7.39
CA HIS A 265 -18.62 -3.51 6.15
C HIS A 265 -19.51 -2.33 5.79
N VAL A 266 -18.90 -1.23 5.36
CA VAL A 266 -19.58 -0.06 4.81
C VAL A 266 -19.09 0.09 3.38
N ASP A 267 -19.96 -0.26 2.43
CA ASP A 267 -19.67 0.01 1.02
C ASP A 267 -19.82 1.51 0.74
N VAL A 268 -18.92 2.04 -0.06
CA VAL A 268 -18.86 3.47 -0.42
C VAL A 268 -19.27 3.68 -1.88
N LEU A 269 -19.47 2.58 -2.63
CA LEU A 269 -19.94 2.63 -4.02
C LEU A 269 -21.47 2.55 -4.11
N GLU A 270 -22.13 1.92 -3.13
CA GLU A 270 -23.60 1.80 -3.10
C GLU A 270 -24.30 3.09 -2.64
N ALA A 271 -23.56 4.06 -2.10
CA ALA A 271 -24.13 5.32 -1.60
C ALA A 271 -24.47 6.33 -2.71
N GLU A 272 -23.93 6.17 -3.93
CA GLU A 272 -24.26 7.05 -5.07
C GLU A 272 -25.63 6.70 -5.69
N GLU A 273 -26.04 5.43 -5.69
CA GLU A 273 -27.32 5.02 -6.29
C GLU A 273 -28.54 5.48 -5.47
N ALA A 274 -28.41 5.56 -4.13
CA ALA A 274 -29.50 6.01 -3.27
C ALA A 274 -29.75 7.53 -3.33
N ALA A 275 -28.75 8.33 -3.73
CA ALA A 275 -28.88 9.79 -3.83
C ALA A 275 -29.54 10.24 -5.15
N ASP A 276 -29.41 9.44 -6.21
CA ASP A 276 -30.02 9.73 -7.51
C ASP A 276 -31.51 9.34 -7.58
N GLU A 277 -31.97 8.34 -6.81
CA GLU A 277 -33.38 7.97 -6.75
C GLU A 277 -34.25 9.06 -6.07
N ASP A 278 -33.72 9.78 -5.08
CA ASP A 278 -34.43 10.88 -4.41
C ASP A 278 -34.58 12.13 -5.30
N LEU A 279 -33.72 12.32 -6.31
CA LEU A 279 -33.81 13.43 -7.27
C LEU A 279 -34.74 13.17 -8.45
N GLN A 280 -35.04 11.89 -8.76
CA GLN A 280 -36.00 11.52 -9.81
C GLN A 280 -37.45 11.49 -9.31
N GLY A 281 -37.69 11.54 -8.00
CA GLY A 281 -39.02 11.63 -7.39
C GLY A 281 -39.61 13.04 -7.29
N LEU A 282 -38.91 14.07 -7.77
CA LEU A 282 -39.28 15.49 -7.67
C LEU A 282 -39.50 16.20 -9.03
N GLN A 283 -39.73 15.46 -10.12
CA GLN A 283 -40.14 16.02 -11.42
C GLN A 283 -41.62 15.76 -11.74
#